data_AF-A0A2E9KML8-F1
#
_entry.id   AF-A0A2E9KML8-F1
#
_cell.length_a   1.000
_cell.length_b   1.000
_cell.length_c   1.000
_cell.angle_alpha   90.00
_cell.angle_beta   90.00
_cell.angle_gamma   90.00
#
_symmetry.space_group_name_H-M   'P 1'
#
loop_
_entity.id
_entity.type
_entity.pdbx_description
1 polymer ?
#
loop_
_entity_poly.entity_id
_entity_poly.type
_entity_poly.pdbx_seq_one_letter_code
_entity_poly.pdbx_strand_id
1 'polypeptide(L)'
;MDFLRIAILMAHPILSIMLIWAFMRQRSWRREKTHLRQNEKAAAIREHEKTGNRIMGYLLLVIAVAFASRIIDSIIRGDELTDASKQLMPGHYHGWAGILALLLMSNLWYL
;
A
#
# COMPACT_ATOMS: atom_id res chain seq x y z
N MET A 1 21.53 17.25 2.15
CA MET A 1 20.40 16.61 1.44
C MET A 1 19.45 17.71 1.03
N ASP A 2 19.11 17.79 -0.25
CA ASP A 2 18.13 18.76 -0.75
C ASP A 2 16.73 18.43 -0.19
N PHE A 3 15.95 19.45 0.16
CA PHE A 3 14.58 19.34 0.64
C PHE A 3 13.71 18.55 -0.35
N LEU A 4 13.90 18.79 -1.65
CA LEU A 4 13.20 18.07 -2.72
C LEU A 4 13.41 16.55 -2.61
N ARG A 5 14.65 16.14 -2.36
CA ARG A 5 15.05 14.73 -2.26
C ARG A 5 14.41 14.04 -1.06
N ILE A 6 14.35 14.74 0.08
CA ILE A 6 13.67 14.25 1.28
C ILE A 6 12.18 14.09 1.02
N ALA A 7 11.54 15.07 0.38
CA ALA A 7 10.11 15.01 0.06
C ALA A 7 9.79 13.82 -0.85
N ILE A 8 10.59 13.57 -1.89
CA ILE A 8 10.43 12.42 -2.80
C ILE A 8 10.55 11.10 -2.03
N LEU A 9 11.59 10.95 -1.21
CA LEU A 9 11.81 9.71 -0.45
C LEU A 9 10.77 9.48 0.66
N MET A 10 10.19 10.55 1.21
CA MET A 10 9.17 10.49 2.27
C MET A 10 7.76 10.25 1.75
N ALA A 11 7.51 10.43 0.44
CA ALA A 11 6.19 10.19 -0.15
C ALA A 11 5.70 8.76 0.14
N HIS A 12 6.55 7.75 -0.06
CA HIS A 12 6.18 6.35 0.19
C HIS A 12 5.86 6.03 1.66
N PRO A 13 6.71 6.38 2.66
CA PRO A 13 6.39 6.18 4.08
C PRO A 13 5.07 6.82 4.51
N ILE A 14 4.79 8.04 4.08
CA ILE A 14 3.55 8.75 4.43
C ILE A 14 2.33 8.00 3.86
N LEU A 15 2.39 7.65 2.56
CA LEU A 15 1.33 6.88 1.92
C LEU A 15 1.15 5.49 2.54
N SER A 16 2.26 4.85 2.96
CA SER A 16 2.24 3.55 3.63
C SER A 16 1.50 3.61 4.97
N ILE A 17 1.72 4.66 5.77
CA ILE A 17 1.00 4.85 7.05
C ILE A 17 -0.50 5.03 6.81
N MET A 18 -0.86 5.85 5.82
CA MET A 18 -2.28 6.04 5.43
C MET A 18 -2.92 4.72 4.99
N LEU A 19 -2.18 3.90 4.24
CA LEU A 19 -2.64 2.59 3.79
C LEU A 19 -2.83 1.61 4.95
N ILE A 20 -1.88 1.57 5.90
CA ILE A 20 -1.99 0.75 7.12
C ILE A 20 -3.23 1.15 7.93
N TRP A 21 -3.50 2.45 8.07
CA TRP A 21 -4.71 2.93 8.74
C TRP A 21 -5.98 2.47 8.02
N ALA A 22 -6.00 2.53 6.68
CA ALA A 22 -7.12 2.01 5.89
C ALA A 22 -7.32 0.50 6.10
N PHE A 23 -6.24 -0.29 6.18
CA PHE A 23 -6.33 -1.72 6.51
C PHE A 23 -6.87 -1.98 7.92
N MET A 24 -6.45 -1.20 8.91
CA MET A 24 -6.98 -1.33 10.26
C MET A 24 -8.49 -1.08 10.31
N ARG A 25 -8.97 -0.11 9.54
CA ARG A 25 -10.40 0.17 9.40
C ARG A 25 -11.14 -0.95 8.65
N GLN A 26 -10.56 -1.48 7.57
CA GLN A 26 -11.13 -2.63 6.87
C GLN A 26 -11.19 -3.87 7.78
N ARG A 27 -10.22 -4.04 8.67
CA ARG A 27 -10.19 -5.14 9.64
C ARG A 27 -11.23 -4.97 10.76
N SER A 28 -11.47 -3.75 11.25
CA SER A 28 -12.48 -3.50 12.30
C SER A 28 -13.88 -3.92 11.85
N TRP A 29 -14.17 -3.77 10.56
CA TRP A 29 -15.43 -4.22 9.96
C TRP A 29 -15.76 -5.70 10.22
N ARG A 30 -14.75 -6.58 10.32
CA ARG A 30 -14.99 -8.00 10.65
C ARG A 30 -15.61 -8.20 12.04
N ARG A 31 -15.37 -7.27 12.97
CA ARG A 31 -16.01 -7.25 14.30
C ARG A 31 -17.38 -6.58 14.25
N GLU A 32 -17.53 -5.52 13.46
CA GLU A 32 -18.78 -4.77 13.38
C GLU A 32 -19.89 -5.56 12.66
N LYS A 33 -19.54 -6.40 11.67
CA LYS A 33 -20.51 -7.16 10.87
C LYS A 33 -21.37 -8.13 11.68
N THR A 34 -20.92 -8.58 12.86
CA THR A 34 -21.67 -9.51 13.72
C THR A 34 -22.91 -8.87 14.34
N HIS A 35 -22.97 -7.54 14.38
CA HIS A 35 -24.06 -6.77 14.98
C HIS A 35 -25.10 -6.27 13.95
N LEU A 36 -24.91 -6.54 12.65
CA LEU A 36 -25.80 -6.08 11.60
C LEU A 36 -27.09 -6.92 11.52
N ARG A 37 -28.25 -6.25 11.38
CA ARG A 37 -29.52 -6.93 11.07
C ARG A 37 -29.46 -7.53 9.66
N GLN A 38 -30.18 -8.63 9.45
CA GLN A 38 -30.17 -9.40 8.20
C GLN A 38 -30.50 -8.57 6.96
N ASN A 39 -31.38 -7.58 7.08
CA ASN A 39 -31.78 -6.67 6.01
C ASN A 39 -30.68 -5.67 5.59
N GLU A 40 -29.70 -5.39 6.45
CA GLU A 40 -28.62 -4.42 6.19
C GLU A 40 -27.32 -5.09 5.72
N LYS A 41 -27.17 -6.40 5.96
CA LYS A 41 -25.95 -7.17 5.65
C LYS A 41 -25.54 -7.08 4.19
N ALA A 42 -26.48 -7.24 3.26
CA ALA A 42 -26.16 -7.24 1.82
C ALA A 42 -25.61 -5.88 1.34
N ALA A 43 -26.16 -4.77 1.85
CA ALA A 43 -25.66 -3.44 1.52
C ALA A 43 -24.28 -3.17 2.15
N ALA A 44 -24.10 -3.57 3.42
CA ALA A 44 -22.84 -3.42 4.13
C ALA A 44 -21.69 -4.24 3.51
N ILE A 45 -21.97 -5.46 3.02
CA ILE A 45 -20.99 -6.29 2.32
C ILE A 45 -20.54 -5.62 1.01
N ARG A 46 -21.49 -5.12 0.19
CA ARG A 46 -21.15 -4.43 -1.06
C ARG A 46 -20.26 -3.20 -0.82
N GLU A 47 -20.54 -2.42 0.21
CA GLU A 47 -19.71 -1.26 0.54
C GLU A 47 -18.32 -1.67 1.06
N HIS A 48 -18.23 -2.78 1.80
CA HIS A 48 -16.95 -3.34 2.25
C HIS A 48 -16.08 -3.79 1.07
N GLU A 49 -16.65 -4.52 0.11
CA GLU A 49 -15.97 -4.95 -1.12
C GLU A 49 -15.53 -3.73 -1.96
N LYS A 50 -16.40 -2.73 -2.12
CA LYS A 50 -16.05 -1.50 -2.83
C LYS A 50 -14.92 -0.73 -2.15
N THR A 51 -14.96 -0.64 -0.82
CA THR A 51 -13.94 0.04 -0.03
C THR A 51 -12.60 -0.68 -0.14
N GLY A 52 -12.59 -2.00 -0.01
CA GLY A 52 -11.37 -2.74 -0.23
C GLY A 52 -10.81 -2.49 -1.65
N ASN A 53 -11.66 -2.36 -2.68
CA ASN A 53 -11.20 -2.36 -4.08
C ASN A 53 -10.36 -1.10 -4.31
N ARG A 54 -10.80 -0.02 -3.66
CA ARG A 54 -10.05 1.22 -3.54
C ARG A 54 -8.75 1.02 -2.77
N ILE A 55 -8.76 0.32 -1.64
CA ILE A 55 -7.55 0.03 -0.86
C ILE A 55 -6.53 -0.79 -1.67
N MET A 56 -6.97 -1.77 -2.46
CA MET A 56 -6.10 -2.50 -3.41
C MET A 56 -5.49 -1.55 -4.44
N GLY A 57 -6.29 -0.66 -5.02
CA GLY A 57 -5.81 0.40 -5.91
C GLY A 57 -4.77 1.30 -5.23
N TYR A 58 -5.01 1.71 -3.99
CA TYR A 58 -4.06 2.51 -3.20
C TYR A 58 -2.78 1.74 -2.89
N LEU A 59 -2.85 0.45 -2.59
CA LEU A 59 -1.68 -0.39 -2.38
C LEU A 59 -0.80 -0.43 -3.64
N LEU A 60 -1.38 -0.65 -4.81
CA LEU A 60 -0.64 -0.61 -6.08
C LEU A 60 -0.02 0.77 -6.34
N LEU A 61 -0.76 1.84 -6.04
CA LEU A 61 -0.25 3.21 -6.14
C LEU A 61 0.95 3.45 -5.22
N VAL A 62 0.87 3.03 -3.94
CA VAL A 62 1.96 3.18 -2.97
C VAL A 62 3.22 2.45 -3.46
N ILE A 63 3.06 1.23 -3.98
CA ILE A 63 4.18 0.46 -4.55
C ILE A 63 4.79 1.18 -5.76
N ALA A 64 3.96 1.69 -6.67
CA ALA A 64 4.43 2.47 -7.82
C ALA A 64 5.20 3.73 -7.38
N VAL A 65 4.70 4.46 -6.38
CA VAL A 65 5.38 5.64 -5.81
C VAL A 65 6.71 5.27 -5.17
N ALA A 66 6.79 4.13 -4.48
CA ALA A 66 8.04 3.66 -3.89
C ALA A 66 9.13 3.43 -4.96
N PHE A 67 8.77 2.75 -6.06
CA PHE A 67 9.68 2.52 -7.18
C PHE A 67 10.04 3.81 -7.91
N ALA A 68 9.06 4.66 -8.22
CA ALA A 68 9.29 5.94 -8.88
C ALA A 68 10.23 6.84 -8.06
N SER A 69 10.03 6.90 -6.74
CA SER A 69 10.87 7.70 -5.84
C SER A 69 12.33 7.25 -5.87
N ARG A 70 12.60 5.94 -5.94
CA ARG A 70 13.96 5.38 -6.05
C ARG A 70 14.60 5.67 -7.40
N ILE A 71 13.84 5.55 -8.48
CA ILE A 71 14.32 5.85 -9.84
C ILE A 71 14.67 7.34 -9.96
N ILE A 72 13.77 8.24 -9.54
CA ILE A 72 14.00 9.69 -9.56
C ILE A 72 15.23 10.05 -8.71
N ASP A 73 15.34 9.46 -7.52
CA ASP A 73 16.48 9.69 -6.63
C ASP A 73 17.82 9.18 -7.20
N SER A 74 17.80 8.12 -8.01
CA SER A 74 18.96 7.61 -8.75
C SER A 74 19.37 8.57 -9.88
N ILE A 75 18.39 9.06 -10.65
CA ILE A 75 18.62 10.02 -11.73
C ILE A 75 19.21 11.32 -11.18
N ILE A 76 18.69 11.83 -10.06
CA ILE A 76 19.20 13.05 -9.41
C ILE A 76 20.65 12.87 -8.95
N ARG A 77 21.07 11.65 -8.56
CA ARG A 77 22.45 11.36 -8.14
C ARG A 77 23.41 11.10 -9.29
N GLY A 78 22.90 10.90 -10.51
CA GLY A 78 23.72 10.50 -11.66
C GLY A 78 24.20 9.05 -11.58
N ASP A 79 23.56 8.21 -10.76
CA ASP A 79 23.88 6.78 -10.64
C ASP A 79 23.46 6.05 -11.93
N GLU A 80 24.24 5.05 -12.36
CA GLU A 80 23.83 4.21 -13.50
C GLU A 80 22.54 3.42 -13.18
N LEU A 81 21.70 3.19 -14.19
CA LEU A 81 20.46 2.40 -14.07
C LEU A 81 20.69 1.02 -13.45
N THR A 82 21.89 0.45 -13.66
CA THR A 82 22.37 -0.79 -13.08
C THR A 82 22.38 -0.74 -11.55
N ASP A 83 22.76 0.38 -10.94
CA ASP A 83 22.77 0.56 -9.49
C ASP A 83 21.38 0.90 -8.93
N ALA A 84 20.53 1.58 -9.72
CA ALA A 84 19.12 1.77 -9.40
C ALA A 84 18.39 0.42 -9.27
N SER A 85 18.66 -0.52 -10.18
CA SER A 85 18.01 -1.83 -10.20
C SER A 85 18.36 -2.71 -8.98
N LYS A 86 19.56 -2.56 -8.41
CA LYS A 86 19.93 -3.21 -7.14
C LYS A 86 19.08 -2.70 -5.97
N GLN A 87 18.62 -1.45 -6.01
CA GLN A 87 17.71 -0.90 -4.99
C GLN A 87 16.26 -1.40 -5.14
N LEU A 88 15.91 -1.97 -6.30
CA LEU A 88 14.59 -2.57 -6.57
C LEU A 88 14.47 -4.00 -6.01
N MET A 89 15.59 -4.69 -5.81
CA MET A 89 15.59 -5.99 -5.15
C MET A 89 15.14 -5.82 -3.69
N PRO A 90 14.21 -6.66 -3.18
CA PRO A 90 13.81 -6.63 -1.78
C PRO A 90 14.95 -7.15 -0.89
N GLY A 91 15.94 -6.29 -0.61
CA GLY A 91 17.07 -6.61 0.27
C GLY A 91 16.73 -6.46 1.76
N HIS A 92 15.63 -5.79 2.10
CA HIS A 92 15.21 -5.49 3.47
C HIS A 92 13.78 -5.95 3.77
N TYR A 93 13.46 -6.07 5.06
CA TYR A 93 12.13 -6.42 5.59
C TYR A 93 10.99 -5.63 4.93
N HIS A 94 11.22 -4.35 4.61
CA HIS A 94 10.22 -3.48 4.01
C HIS A 94 9.77 -3.92 2.59
N GLY A 95 10.69 -4.46 1.78
CA GLY A 95 10.34 -4.97 0.44
C GLY A 95 9.46 -6.22 0.52
N TRP A 96 9.77 -7.11 1.45
CA TRP A 96 8.97 -8.31 1.73
C TRP A 96 7.61 -7.97 2.35
N ALA A 97 7.54 -6.95 3.20
CA ALA A 97 6.29 -6.47 3.77
C ALA A 97 5.30 -5.96 2.70
N GLY A 98 5.80 -5.32 1.64
CA GLY A 98 4.97 -4.91 0.49
C GLY A 98 4.38 -6.10 -0.27
N ILE A 99 5.19 -7.14 -0.53
CA ILE A 99 4.74 -8.39 -1.16
C ILE A 99 3.71 -9.10 -0.27
N LEU A 100 3.97 -9.18 1.03
CA LEU A 100 3.04 -9.75 1.98
C LEU A 100 1.71 -8.98 2.00
N ALA A 101 1.73 -7.65 1.96
CA ALA A 101 0.54 -6.83 1.90
C ALA A 101 -0.29 -7.10 0.63
N LEU A 102 0.36 -7.26 -0.53
CA LEU A 102 -0.30 -7.68 -1.77
C LEU A 102 -0.96 -9.05 -1.64
N LEU A 103 -0.22 -10.05 -1.14
CA LEU A 103 -0.76 -11.40 -0.95
C LEU A 103 -1.94 -11.41 0.01
N LEU A 104 -1.80 -10.76 1.16
CA LEU A 104 -2.87 -10.64 2.14
C LEU A 104 -4.08 -9.95 1.54
N MET A 105 -3.89 -8.88 0.77
CA MET A 105 -5.00 -8.20 0.11
C MET A 105 -5.68 -9.04 -0.94
N SER A 106 -4.94 -9.72 -1.80
CA SER A 106 -5.53 -10.61 -2.82
C SER A 106 -6.34 -11.75 -2.20
N ASN A 107 -5.90 -12.28 -1.04
CA ASN A 107 -6.58 -13.41 -0.38
C ASN A 107 -7.74 -12.96 0.53
N LEU A 108 -7.58 -11.87 1.28
CA LEU A 108 -8.59 -11.36 2.21
C LEU A 108 -9.63 -10.45 1.52
N TRP A 109 -9.45 -10.22 0.21
CA TRP A 109 -10.34 -9.49 -0.68
C TRP A 109 -11.80 -9.98 -0.64
N TYR A 110 -11.98 -11.30 -0.52
CA TYR A 110 -13.26 -12.01 -0.72
C TYR A 110 -13.88 -12.58 0.58
N LEU A 111 -13.25 -12.40 1.75
CA LEU A 111 -13.65 -13.03 3.04
C LEU A 111 -14.10 -12.02 4.09
#